data_AF-A0A090X659-F1
#
_entry.id   AF-A0A090X659-F1
#
_cell.length_a   1.000
_cell.length_b   1.000
_cell.length_c   1.000
_cell.angle_alpha   90.00
_cell.angle_beta   90.00
_cell.angle_gamma   90.00
#
_symmetry.space_group_name_H-M   'P 1'
#
loop_
_entity.id
_entity.type
_entity.pdbx_description
1 polymer ?
#
loop_
_entity_poly.entity_id
_entity_poly.type
_entity_poly.pdbx_seq_one_letter_code
_entity_poly.pdbx_strand_id
1 'polypeptide(L)'
;MNNKQKEKAEDQYLMEELNIDKDALKQLKKKLAKVAPRSERGVETLFRLLSKNQYTLNTMIDTKSNILISINALILSLILGTVMSQLSNDPHLIFPIVMILFTNLASITFAILATRPELVHGKNETKNLMFYGNFQDMEEDEYVENITNLMNEGDELYKTIAKDTYHLGKTIDRKFKLLRKSFNIFLIGIILSVIAFVLCHALFGGLM
;
A
#
# COMPACT_ATOMS: atom_id res chain seq x y z
N MET A 1 12.56 53.52 12.95
CA MET A 1 12.89 53.53 11.51
C MET A 1 11.67 53.07 10.73
N ASN A 2 11.33 53.80 9.68
CA ASN A 2 10.18 53.51 8.82
C ASN A 2 10.50 52.26 7.95
N ASN A 3 9.56 51.34 7.70
CA ASN A 3 9.83 50.09 6.96
C ASN A 3 10.52 50.34 5.60
N LYS A 4 10.19 51.46 4.95
CA LYS A 4 10.77 51.91 3.68
C LYS A 4 12.25 52.30 3.75
N GLN A 5 12.73 52.68 4.93
CA GLN A 5 14.15 53.00 5.17
C GLN A 5 14.98 51.75 5.41
N LYS A 6 14.38 50.70 6.02
CA LYS A 6 15.02 49.39 6.18
C LYS A 6 15.22 48.68 4.83
N GLU A 7 14.19 48.61 3.99
CA GLU A 7 14.31 48.00 2.65
C GLU A 7 15.38 48.70 1.79
N LYS A 8 15.49 50.03 1.87
CA LYS A 8 16.54 50.76 1.15
C LYS A 8 17.94 50.41 1.64
N ALA A 9 18.12 50.25 2.95
CA ALA A 9 19.40 49.89 3.54
C ALA A 9 19.79 48.43 3.21
N GLU A 10 18.83 47.50 3.23
CA GLU A 10 19.03 46.11 2.80
C GLU A 10 19.39 46.01 1.31
N ASP A 11 18.69 46.77 0.45
CA ASP A 11 18.97 46.77 -0.99
C ASP A 11 20.36 47.35 -1.28
N GLN A 12 20.76 48.37 -0.53
CA GLN A 12 22.09 48.98 -0.67
C GLN A 12 23.20 48.03 -0.22
N TYR A 13 23.01 47.35 0.90
CA TYR A 13 23.93 46.31 1.38
C TYR A 13 24.06 45.15 0.38
N LEU A 14 22.95 44.65 -0.17
CA LEU A 14 22.96 43.56 -1.15
C LEU A 14 23.62 43.94 -2.48
N MET A 15 23.48 45.19 -2.94
CA MET A 15 24.18 45.67 -4.14
C MET A 15 25.70 45.74 -3.93
N GLU A 16 26.13 46.16 -2.75
CA GLU A 16 27.55 46.33 -2.41
C GLU A 16 28.24 44.97 -2.18
N GLU A 17 27.60 44.06 -1.45
CA GLU A 17 28.13 42.71 -1.18
C GLU A 17 28.21 41.83 -2.44
N LEU A 18 27.15 41.84 -3.26
CA LEU A 18 27.09 41.02 -4.48
C LEU A 18 27.76 41.71 -5.68
N ASN A 19 28.20 42.96 -5.54
CA ASN A 19 28.77 43.80 -6.60
C ASN A 19 27.88 43.86 -7.85
N ILE A 20 26.58 44.08 -7.64
CA ILE A 20 25.55 44.12 -8.69
C ILE A 20 24.85 45.47 -8.73
N ASP A 21 24.42 45.87 -9.93
CA ASP A 21 23.65 47.10 -10.12
C ASP A 21 22.17 46.92 -9.70
N LYS A 22 21.47 48.05 -9.62
CA LYS A 22 20.07 48.10 -9.16
C LYS A 22 19.13 47.31 -10.08
N ASP A 23 19.43 47.24 -11.37
CA ASP A 23 18.62 46.50 -12.34
C ASP A 23 18.85 44.99 -12.23
N ALA A 24 20.09 44.54 -12.01
CA ALA A 24 20.42 43.15 -11.70
C ALA A 24 19.81 42.71 -10.37
N LEU A 25 19.86 43.54 -9.30
CA LEU A 25 19.18 43.25 -8.03
C LEU A 25 17.67 43.09 -8.25
N LYS A 26 17.04 43.95 -9.05
CA LYS A 26 15.61 43.87 -9.37
C LYS A 26 15.28 42.62 -10.18
N GLN A 27 16.13 42.21 -11.12
CA GLN A 27 15.98 40.95 -11.85
C GLN A 27 16.18 39.73 -10.93
N LEU A 28 17.16 39.77 -10.02
CA LEU A 28 17.43 38.70 -9.04
C LEU A 28 16.24 38.52 -8.10
N LYS A 29 15.74 39.61 -7.50
CA LYS A 29 14.52 39.60 -6.69
C LYS A 29 13.30 39.09 -7.47
N LYS A 30 13.16 39.44 -8.75
CA LYS A 30 12.07 38.94 -9.60
C LYS A 30 12.22 37.46 -9.95
N LYS A 31 13.45 36.97 -10.12
CA LYS A 31 13.74 35.53 -10.32
C LYS A 31 13.49 34.76 -9.02
N LEU A 32 13.98 35.24 -7.88
CA LEU A 32 13.73 34.69 -6.54
C LEU A 32 12.24 34.70 -6.17
N ALA A 33 11.49 35.76 -6.49
CA ALA A 33 10.05 35.82 -6.25
C ALA A 33 9.25 34.89 -7.17
N LYS A 34 9.77 34.58 -8.38
CA LYS A 34 9.18 33.61 -9.32
C LYS A 34 9.50 32.17 -8.93
N VAL A 35 10.65 31.94 -8.30
CA VAL A 35 10.93 30.72 -7.55
C VAL A 35 10.11 30.82 -6.27
N ALA A 36 8.80 30.59 -6.39
CA ALA A 36 7.93 30.48 -5.22
C ALA A 36 8.65 29.56 -4.23
N PRO A 37 8.83 29.95 -2.96
CA PRO A 37 9.48 29.08 -1.99
C PRO A 37 8.66 27.80 -1.96
N ARG A 38 9.19 26.73 -2.57
CA ARG A 38 8.66 25.39 -2.33
C ARG A 38 8.71 25.27 -0.82
N SER A 39 7.56 25.12 -0.20
CA SER A 39 7.50 24.85 1.23
C SER A 39 8.17 23.49 1.43
N GLU A 40 9.47 23.47 1.73
CA GLU A 40 10.22 22.23 2.03
C GLU A 40 9.47 21.44 3.10
N ARG A 41 8.91 22.15 4.08
CA ARG A 41 8.03 21.60 5.12
C ARG A 41 6.75 20.97 4.55
N GLY A 42 6.16 21.54 3.51
CA GLY A 42 5.00 21.00 2.80
C GLY A 42 5.34 19.73 2.02
N VAL A 43 6.50 19.70 1.36
CA VAL A 43 7.01 18.53 0.65
C VAL A 43 7.32 17.39 1.64
N GLU A 44 8.00 17.70 2.74
CA GLU A 44 8.27 16.76 3.83
C GLU A 44 6.96 16.21 4.44
N THR A 45 6.00 17.09 4.73
CA THR A 45 4.69 16.69 5.27
C THR A 45 3.94 15.79 4.30
N LEU A 46 3.97 16.09 3.00
CA LEU A 46 3.34 15.26 1.97
C LEU A 46 3.94 13.86 1.96
N PHE A 47 5.26 13.73 1.89
CA PHE A 47 5.90 12.41 1.88
C PHE A 47 5.66 11.63 3.17
N ARG A 48 5.72 12.31 4.34
CA ARG A 48 5.37 11.70 5.63
C ARG A 48 3.94 11.15 5.65
N LEU A 49 2.98 11.92 5.12
CA LEU A 49 1.59 11.49 5.02
C LEU A 49 1.41 10.31 4.06
N LEU A 50 2.10 10.33 2.92
CA LEU A 50 2.07 9.25 1.93
C LEU A 50 2.60 7.94 2.54
N SER A 51 3.77 7.96 3.16
CA SER A 51 4.35 6.79 3.81
C SER A 51 3.45 6.26 4.93
N LYS A 52 2.89 7.14 5.77
CA LYS A 52 1.93 6.74 6.82
C LYS A 52 0.67 6.11 6.25
N ASN A 53 0.13 6.67 5.17
CA ASN A 53 -1.06 6.14 4.52
C ASN A 53 -0.79 4.76 3.91
N GLN A 54 0.34 4.57 3.24
CA GLN A 54 0.73 3.29 2.66
C GLN A 54 0.96 2.21 3.71
N TYR A 55 1.63 2.55 4.81
CA TYR A 55 1.77 1.65 5.95
C TYR A 55 0.40 1.23 6.48
N THR A 56 -0.49 2.21 6.71
CA THR A 56 -1.84 1.98 7.21
C THR A 56 -2.66 1.09 6.26
N LEU A 57 -2.57 1.32 4.95
CA LEU A 57 -3.23 0.49 3.93
C LEU A 57 -2.72 -0.96 3.96
N ASN A 58 -1.41 -1.19 4.08
CA ASN A 58 -0.85 -2.54 4.24
C ASN A 58 -1.36 -3.19 5.53
N THR A 59 -1.28 -2.50 6.67
CA THR A 59 -1.78 -3.03 7.95
C THR A 59 -3.27 -3.37 7.89
N MET A 60 -4.08 -2.57 7.20
CA MET A 60 -5.50 -2.87 6.99
C MET A 60 -5.71 -4.13 6.14
N ILE A 61 -4.89 -4.36 5.11
CA ILE A 61 -4.94 -5.59 4.30
C ILE A 61 -4.63 -6.80 5.19
N ASP A 62 -3.56 -6.74 5.99
CA ASP A 62 -3.13 -7.84 6.85
C ASP A 62 -4.19 -8.14 7.91
N THR A 63 -4.73 -7.09 8.54
CA THR A 63 -5.80 -7.22 9.54
C THR A 63 -7.05 -7.87 8.94
N LYS A 64 -7.51 -7.40 7.77
CA LYS A 64 -8.71 -7.96 7.11
C LYS A 64 -8.48 -9.40 6.65
N SER A 65 -7.28 -9.72 6.17
CA SER A 65 -6.93 -11.08 5.74
C SER A 65 -6.90 -12.02 6.94
N ASN A 66 -6.28 -11.61 8.06
CA ASN A 66 -6.25 -12.40 9.29
C ASN A 66 -7.65 -12.67 9.83
N ILE A 67 -8.53 -11.65 9.88
CA ILE A 67 -9.94 -11.82 10.28
C ILE A 67 -10.63 -12.85 9.37
N LEU A 68 -10.47 -12.74 8.05
CA LEU A 68 -11.10 -13.64 7.09
C LEU A 68 -10.59 -15.08 7.21
N ILE A 69 -9.28 -15.26 7.44
CA ILE A 69 -8.68 -16.58 7.70
C ILE A 69 -9.25 -17.18 8.99
N SER A 70 -9.33 -16.40 10.07
CA SER A 70 -9.88 -16.85 11.35
C SER A 70 -11.34 -17.28 11.25
N ILE A 71 -12.18 -16.51 10.53
CA ILE A 71 -13.59 -16.87 10.31
C ILE A 71 -13.69 -18.16 9.50
N ASN A 72 -12.92 -18.30 8.41
CA ASN A 72 -12.90 -19.53 7.61
C ASN A 72 -12.45 -20.75 8.43
N ALA A 73 -11.42 -20.59 9.27
CA ALA A 73 -10.92 -21.65 10.14
C ALA A 73 -11.95 -22.07 11.18
N LEU A 74 -12.68 -21.11 11.77
CA LEU A 74 -13.79 -21.39 12.68
C LEU A 74 -14.90 -22.20 11.99
N ILE A 75 -15.30 -21.79 10.78
CA ILE A 75 -16.32 -22.51 10.00
C ILE A 75 -15.86 -23.94 9.70
N LEU A 76 -14.61 -24.13 9.27
CA LEU A 76 -14.04 -25.47 9.03
C LEU A 76 -14.08 -26.33 10.30
N SER A 77 -13.69 -25.77 11.45
CA SER A 77 -13.72 -26.47 12.74
C SER A 77 -15.14 -26.92 13.11
N LEU A 78 -16.15 -26.06 12.91
CA LEU A 78 -17.55 -26.41 13.14
C LEU A 78 -18.02 -27.53 12.20
N ILE A 79 -17.70 -27.46 10.90
CA ILE A 79 -18.09 -28.49 9.93
C ILE A 79 -17.52 -29.86 10.31
N LEU A 80 -16.24 -29.90 10.68
CA LEU A 80 -15.58 -31.15 11.08
C LEU A 80 -16.15 -31.71 12.39
N GLY A 81 -16.50 -30.84 13.35
CA GLY A 81 -16.99 -31.27 14.66
C GLY A 81 -18.46 -31.69 14.68
N THR A 82 -19.36 -30.91 14.06
CA THR A 82 -20.81 -31.11 14.18
C THR A 82 -21.42 -31.74 12.94
N VAL A 83 -21.06 -31.24 11.76
CA VAL A 83 -21.71 -31.63 10.50
C VAL A 83 -21.22 -32.99 10.01
N MET A 84 -19.95 -33.34 10.25
CA MET A 84 -19.41 -34.66 9.91
C MET A 84 -20.11 -35.80 10.69
N SER A 85 -20.51 -35.55 11.94
CA SER A 85 -21.28 -36.52 12.73
C SER A 85 -22.67 -36.77 12.12
N GLN A 86 -23.33 -35.70 11.64
CA GLN A 86 -24.64 -35.78 11.00
C GLN A 86 -24.61 -36.38 9.59
N LEU A 87 -23.45 -36.37 8.92
CA LEU A 87 -23.30 -36.99 7.60
C LEU A 87 -23.60 -38.49 7.61
N SER A 88 -23.40 -39.17 8.75
CA SER A 88 -23.77 -40.58 8.92
C SER A 88 -25.27 -40.81 8.88
N ASN A 89 -26.06 -39.81 9.30
CA ASN A 89 -27.52 -39.88 9.35
C ASN A 89 -28.17 -39.41 8.04
N ASP A 90 -27.62 -38.35 7.42
CA ASP A 90 -28.09 -37.81 6.14
C ASP A 90 -26.92 -37.71 5.13
N PRO A 91 -26.66 -38.79 4.35
CA PRO A 91 -25.57 -38.82 3.38
C PRO A 91 -25.65 -37.72 2.31
N HIS A 92 -26.85 -37.22 2.02
CA HIS A 92 -27.08 -36.14 1.05
C HIS A 92 -26.46 -34.79 1.46
N LEU A 93 -26.12 -34.61 2.75
CA LEU A 93 -25.43 -33.42 3.23
C LEU A 93 -23.98 -33.31 2.74
N ILE A 94 -23.43 -34.36 2.12
CA ILE A 94 -22.07 -34.33 1.59
C ILE A 94 -21.87 -33.23 0.55
N PHE A 95 -22.88 -32.95 -0.28
CA PHE A 95 -22.80 -31.95 -1.35
C PHE A 95 -22.58 -30.53 -0.81
N PRO A 96 -23.42 -29.99 0.09
CA PRO A 96 -23.19 -28.66 0.66
C PRO A 96 -21.90 -28.60 1.50
N ILE A 97 -21.51 -29.70 2.19
CA ILE A 97 -20.27 -29.75 2.99
C ILE A 97 -19.03 -29.63 2.12
N VAL A 98 -18.93 -30.44 1.06
CA VAL A 98 -17.78 -30.40 0.16
C VAL A 98 -17.70 -29.05 -0.54
N MET A 99 -18.85 -28.48 -0.91
CA MET A 99 -18.93 -27.16 -1.52
C MET A 99 -18.36 -26.07 -0.60
N ILE A 100 -18.83 -26.00 0.65
CA ILE A 100 -18.36 -24.97 1.59
C ILE A 100 -16.88 -25.14 1.94
N LEU A 101 -16.42 -26.39 2.10
CA LEU A 101 -15.01 -26.70 2.35
C LEU A 101 -14.12 -26.20 1.22
N PHE A 102 -14.50 -26.50 -0.02
CA PHE A 102 -13.76 -26.07 -1.20
C PHE A 102 -13.71 -24.54 -1.31
N THR A 103 -14.84 -23.85 -1.12
CA THR A 103 -14.89 -22.39 -1.23
C THR A 103 -14.17 -21.67 -0.10
N ASN A 104 -14.22 -22.20 1.13
CA ASN A 104 -13.47 -21.64 2.26
C ASN A 104 -11.97 -21.83 2.07
N LEU A 105 -11.53 -23.00 1.58
CA LEU A 105 -10.11 -23.25 1.30
C LEU A 105 -9.59 -22.31 0.19
N ALA A 106 -10.37 -22.14 -0.88
CA ALA A 106 -10.06 -21.19 -1.93
C ALA A 106 -9.98 -19.75 -1.40
N SER A 107 -10.94 -19.34 -0.56
CA SER A 107 -10.92 -18.03 0.09
C SER A 107 -9.66 -17.81 0.93
N ILE A 108 -9.32 -18.76 1.81
CA ILE A 108 -8.11 -18.71 2.64
C ILE A 108 -6.86 -18.56 1.77
N THR A 109 -6.78 -19.31 0.67
CA THR A 109 -5.64 -19.25 -0.24
C THR A 109 -5.44 -17.85 -0.81
N PHE A 110 -6.51 -17.19 -1.29
CA PHE A 110 -6.41 -15.81 -1.75
C PHE A 110 -6.09 -14.81 -0.64
N ALA A 111 -6.57 -15.03 0.60
CA ALA A 111 -6.25 -14.18 1.75
C ALA A 111 -4.76 -14.28 2.11
N ILE A 112 -4.20 -15.50 2.14
CA ILE A 112 -2.76 -15.74 2.38
C ILE A 112 -1.91 -15.14 1.25
N LEU A 113 -2.35 -15.25 0.00
CA LEU A 113 -1.64 -14.63 -1.12
C LEU A 113 -1.64 -13.09 -1.04
N ALA A 114 -2.68 -12.48 -0.44
CA ALA A 114 -2.73 -11.04 -0.25
C ALA A 114 -1.77 -10.52 0.83
N THR A 115 -1.44 -11.34 1.84
CA THR A 115 -0.50 -11.00 2.92
C THR A 115 0.95 -11.37 2.61
N ARG A 116 1.19 -12.07 1.50
CA ARG A 116 2.55 -12.43 1.09
C ARG A 116 3.40 -11.17 0.87
N PRO A 117 4.62 -11.09 1.44
CA PRO A 117 5.54 -9.97 1.19
C PRO A 117 5.97 -9.98 -0.29
N GLU A 118 6.04 -8.80 -0.90
CA GLU A 118 6.52 -8.66 -2.27
C GLU A 118 8.05 -8.52 -2.26
N LEU A 119 8.72 -9.28 -3.12
CA LEU A 119 10.18 -9.41 -3.10
C LEU A 119 10.90 -8.25 -3.81
N VAL A 120 10.23 -7.54 -4.74
CA VAL A 120 10.84 -6.49 -5.57
C VAL A 120 9.85 -5.36 -5.86
N HIS A 121 10.26 -4.10 -5.67
CA HIS A 121 9.49 -2.90 -6.06
C HIS A 121 10.14 -2.24 -7.29
N GLY A 122 9.41 -2.21 -8.41
CA GLY A 122 9.88 -1.59 -9.66
C GLY A 122 10.81 -2.49 -10.49
N LYS A 123 11.17 -2.05 -11.71
CA LYS A 123 12.29 -2.64 -12.46
C LYS A 123 13.57 -1.98 -11.95
N ASN A 124 14.69 -2.71 -11.94
CA ASN A 124 16.06 -2.31 -11.54
C ASN A 124 16.62 -1.02 -12.19
N GLU A 125 15.82 -0.25 -12.94
CA GLU A 125 16.24 0.90 -13.74
C GLU A 125 16.11 2.25 -13.02
N THR A 126 15.55 2.28 -11.82
CA THR A 126 15.48 3.51 -11.03
C THR A 126 16.38 3.36 -9.84
N LYS A 127 17.28 4.33 -9.62
CA LYS A 127 18.14 4.59 -8.44
C LYS A 127 17.34 4.70 -7.11
N ASN A 128 16.34 3.85 -6.92
CA ASN A 128 15.46 3.83 -5.78
C ASN A 128 16.10 2.95 -4.71
N LEU A 129 17.10 3.52 -4.05
CA LEU A 129 17.84 2.93 -2.94
C LEU A 129 17.00 2.90 -1.65
N MET A 130 15.76 3.40 -1.68
CA MET A 130 14.89 3.38 -0.50
C MET A 130 14.21 2.02 -0.29
N PHE A 131 14.17 1.17 -1.32
CA PHE A 131 13.62 -0.18 -1.20
C PHE A 131 14.73 -1.20 -0.91
N TYR A 132 14.56 -2.00 0.15
CA TYR A 132 15.57 -2.98 0.58
C TYR A 132 15.99 -3.95 -0.51
N GLY A 133 15.06 -4.45 -1.34
CA GLY A 133 15.39 -5.40 -2.39
C GLY A 133 16.18 -4.79 -3.56
N ASN A 134 16.35 -3.46 -3.61
CA ASN A 134 17.17 -2.79 -4.62
C ASN A 134 18.61 -2.57 -4.14
N PHE A 135 18.88 -2.58 -2.83
CA PHE A 135 20.23 -2.39 -2.28
C PHE A 135 20.77 -3.62 -1.53
N GLN A 136 19.97 -4.68 -1.33
CA GLN A 136 20.38 -5.88 -0.59
C GLN A 136 21.65 -6.55 -1.13
N ASP A 137 21.95 -6.37 -2.43
CA ASP A 137 23.08 -6.98 -3.14
C ASP A 137 24.21 -5.96 -3.40
N MET A 138 24.09 -4.72 -2.88
CA MET A 138 25.09 -3.66 -3.04
C MET A 138 26.14 -3.69 -1.93
N GLU A 139 27.36 -3.25 -2.23
CA GLU A 139 28.39 -3.02 -1.21
C GLU A 139 28.06 -1.79 -0.35
N GLU A 140 28.50 -1.79 0.91
CA GLU A 140 28.22 -0.70 1.87
C GLU A 140 28.70 0.66 1.35
N ASP A 141 29.93 0.73 0.86
CA ASP A 141 30.53 1.96 0.32
C ASP A 141 29.74 2.49 -0.88
N GLU A 142 29.32 1.60 -1.78
CA GLU A 142 28.50 1.93 -2.94
C GLU A 142 27.12 2.48 -2.53
N TYR A 143 26.49 1.88 -1.52
CA TYR A 143 25.21 2.36 -1.00
C TYR A 143 25.35 3.75 -0.37
N VAL A 144 26.37 3.96 0.48
CA VAL A 144 26.62 5.24 1.16
C VAL A 144 26.92 6.35 0.17
N GLU A 145 27.72 6.08 -0.86
CA GLU A 145 28.01 7.07 -1.91
C GLU A 145 26.73 7.43 -2.68
N ASN A 146 25.99 6.44 -3.15
CA ASN A 146 24.81 6.68 -3.98
C ASN A 146 23.66 7.37 -3.22
N ILE A 147 23.42 7.01 -1.95
CA ILE A 147 22.39 7.67 -1.14
C ILE A 147 22.80 9.11 -0.80
N THR A 148 24.10 9.36 -0.56
CA THR A 148 24.62 10.71 -0.30
C THR A 148 24.51 11.61 -1.53
N ASN A 149 24.86 11.09 -2.70
CA ASN A 149 24.68 11.79 -3.97
C ASN A 149 23.21 12.15 -4.21
N LEU A 150 22.29 11.22 -3.93
CA LEU A 150 20.85 11.49 -4.06
C LEU A 150 20.38 12.57 -3.08
N MET A 151 20.87 12.59 -1.84
CA MET A 151 20.52 13.63 -0.85
C MET A 151 20.98 15.03 -1.26
N ASN A 152 22.08 15.13 -1.99
CA ASN A 152 22.61 16.41 -2.50
C ASN A 152 21.85 16.91 -3.75
N GLU A 153 21.17 16.02 -4.48
CA GLU A 153 20.36 16.32 -5.67
C GLU A 153 18.87 16.43 -5.34
N GLY A 154 18.45 17.52 -4.67
CA GLY A 154 17.09 17.66 -4.12
C GLY A 154 15.92 17.39 -5.09
N ASP A 155 16.01 17.82 -6.35
CA ASP A 155 14.96 17.54 -7.35
C ASP A 155 14.90 16.06 -7.77
N GLU A 156 16.05 15.39 -7.91
CA GLU A 156 16.10 13.95 -8.23
C GLU A 156 15.73 13.10 -7.00
N LEU A 157 16.04 13.54 -5.79
CA LEU A 157 15.54 12.93 -4.55
C LEU A 157 14.02 12.88 -4.55
N TYR A 158 13.35 14.03 -4.70
CA TYR A 158 11.88 14.08 -4.65
C TYR A 158 11.23 13.26 -5.76
N LYS A 159 11.83 13.26 -6.97
CA LYS A 159 11.37 12.42 -8.08
C LYS A 159 11.53 10.93 -7.80
N THR A 160 12.61 10.54 -7.12
CA THR A 160 12.84 9.16 -6.67
C THR A 160 11.81 8.75 -5.62
N ILE A 161 11.54 9.60 -4.61
CA ILE A 161 10.49 9.33 -3.61
C ILE A 161 9.10 9.21 -4.26
N ALA A 162 8.79 10.06 -5.23
CA ALA A 162 7.51 10.00 -5.95
C ALA A 162 7.35 8.69 -6.75
N LYS A 163 8.41 8.24 -7.44
CA LYS A 163 8.43 6.96 -8.16
C LYS A 163 8.26 5.77 -7.21
N ASP A 164 8.98 5.78 -6.10
CA ASP A 164 8.86 4.75 -5.07
C ASP A 164 7.42 4.66 -4.56
N THR A 165 6.86 5.80 -4.13
CA THR A 165 5.48 5.90 -3.66
C THR A 165 4.48 5.35 -4.69
N TYR A 166 4.67 5.66 -5.99
CA TYR A 166 3.82 5.13 -7.07
C TYR A 166 3.89 3.60 -7.16
N HIS A 167 5.08 3.01 -7.10
CA HIS A 167 5.26 1.57 -7.16
C HIS A 167 4.68 0.86 -5.93
N LEU A 168 4.90 1.40 -4.72
CA LEU A 168 4.28 0.88 -3.49
C LEU A 168 2.75 0.92 -3.57
N GLY A 169 2.18 1.99 -4.13
CA GLY A 169 0.74 2.09 -4.36
C GLY A 169 0.21 0.98 -5.29
N LYS A 170 0.95 0.64 -6.35
CA LYS A 170 0.59 -0.45 -7.27
C LYS A 170 0.64 -1.83 -6.60
N THR A 171 1.60 -2.05 -5.73
CA THR A 171 1.70 -3.25 -4.88
C THR A 171 0.48 -3.39 -3.97
N ILE A 172 0.11 -2.32 -3.27
CA ILE A 172 -1.08 -2.28 -2.41
C ILE A 172 -2.36 -2.60 -3.20
N ASP A 173 -2.52 -2.05 -4.41
CA ASP A 173 -3.68 -2.34 -5.27
C ASP A 173 -3.77 -3.83 -5.64
N ARG A 174 -2.64 -4.47 -5.99
CA ARG A 174 -2.60 -5.91 -6.28
C ARG A 174 -3.05 -6.74 -5.08
N LYS A 175 -2.53 -6.42 -3.88
CA LYS A 175 -2.91 -7.10 -2.63
C LYS A 175 -4.40 -6.91 -2.32
N PHE A 176 -4.93 -5.69 -2.49
CA PHE A 176 -6.36 -5.42 -2.32
C PHE A 176 -7.23 -6.20 -3.31
N LYS A 177 -6.79 -6.38 -4.56
CA LYS A 177 -7.51 -7.19 -5.55
C LYS A 177 -7.57 -8.66 -5.15
N LEU A 178 -6.49 -9.22 -4.62
CA LEU A 178 -6.47 -10.58 -4.09
C LEU A 178 -7.40 -10.73 -2.89
N LEU A 179 -7.32 -9.80 -1.94
CA LEU A 179 -8.20 -9.79 -0.78
C LEU A 179 -9.68 -9.67 -1.19
N ARG A 180 -10.01 -8.80 -2.15
CA ARG A 180 -11.38 -8.67 -2.66
C ARG A 180 -11.88 -9.96 -3.32
N LYS A 181 -11.02 -10.65 -4.08
CA LYS A 181 -11.36 -11.97 -4.64
C LYS A 181 -11.63 -12.99 -3.53
N SER A 182 -10.81 -13.00 -2.47
CA SER A 182 -11.01 -13.88 -1.31
C SER A 182 -12.37 -13.66 -0.65
N PHE A 183 -12.77 -12.40 -0.43
CA PHE A 183 -14.10 -12.06 0.12
C PHE A 183 -15.24 -12.48 -0.81
N ASN A 184 -15.11 -12.26 -2.12
CA ASN A 184 -16.14 -12.64 -3.08
C ASN A 184 -16.34 -14.16 -3.13
N ILE A 185 -15.23 -14.93 -3.17
CA ILE A 185 -15.27 -16.39 -3.18
C ILE A 185 -15.90 -16.92 -1.89
N PHE A 186 -15.52 -16.36 -0.75
CA PHE A 186 -16.11 -16.70 0.55
C PHE A 186 -17.62 -16.47 0.57
N LEU A 187 -18.05 -15.27 0.18
CA LEU A 187 -19.44 -14.87 0.24
C LEU A 187 -20.31 -15.72 -0.71
N ILE A 188 -19.86 -15.88 -1.96
CA ILE A 188 -20.55 -16.73 -2.94
C ILE A 188 -20.60 -18.18 -2.46
N GLY A 189 -19.50 -18.68 -1.90
CA GLY A 189 -19.40 -20.04 -1.39
C GLY A 189 -20.39 -20.33 -0.26
N ILE A 190 -20.49 -19.43 0.72
CA ILE A 190 -21.48 -19.57 1.80
C ILE A 190 -22.90 -19.55 1.23
N ILE A 191 -23.24 -18.57 0.39
CA ILE A 191 -24.60 -18.43 -0.16
C ILE A 191 -24.99 -19.68 -0.94
N LEU A 192 -24.13 -20.16 -1.84
CA LEU A 192 -24.40 -21.35 -2.63
C LEU A 192 -24.50 -22.61 -1.76
N SER A 193 -23.68 -22.72 -0.71
CA SER A 193 -23.73 -23.87 0.20
C SER A 193 -25.02 -23.91 1.01
N VAL A 194 -25.52 -22.74 1.45
CA VAL A 194 -26.81 -22.63 2.13
C VAL A 194 -27.96 -23.01 1.18
N ILE A 195 -27.93 -22.52 -0.05
CA ILE A 195 -28.93 -22.90 -1.07
C ILE A 195 -28.89 -24.40 -1.34
N ALA A 196 -27.69 -24.98 -1.50
CA ALA A 196 -27.51 -26.41 -1.71
C ALA A 196 -28.04 -27.23 -0.52
N PHE A 197 -27.81 -26.78 0.71
CA PHE A 197 -28.33 -27.42 1.91
C PHE A 197 -29.87 -27.44 1.92
N VAL A 198 -30.51 -26.29 1.65
CA VAL A 198 -31.98 -26.20 1.59
C VAL A 198 -32.55 -27.04 0.45
N LEU A 199 -31.94 -27.01 -0.74
CA LEU A 199 -32.40 -27.81 -1.88
C LEU A 199 -32.25 -29.31 -1.62
N CYS A 200 -31.14 -29.75 -1.02
CA CYS A 200 -30.98 -31.16 -0.65
C CYS A 200 -32.07 -31.58 0.34
N HIS A 201 -32.32 -30.76 1.37
CA HIS A 201 -33.36 -31.10 2.35
C HIS A 201 -34.78 -31.04 1.75
N ALA A 202 -35.07 -30.11 0.83
CA ALA A 202 -36.38 -30.01 0.19
C ALA A 202 -36.65 -31.16 -0.81
N LEU A 203 -35.63 -31.61 -1.55
CA LEU A 203 -35.76 -32.67 -2.56
C LEU A 203 -35.70 -34.07 -1.94
N PHE A 204 -34.83 -34.29 -0.96
CA PHE A 204 -34.62 -35.60 -0.34
C PHE A 204 -35.36 -35.77 0.99
N GLY A 205 -35.76 -34.68 1.67
CA GLY A 205 -36.56 -34.73 2.89
C GLY A 205 -38.03 -35.11 2.68
N GLY A 206 -38.52 -35.08 1.43
CA GLY A 206 -39.84 -35.64 1.06
C GLY A 206 -39.81 -37.13 0.69
N LEU A 207 -38.63 -37.77 0.73
CA LEU A 207 -38.40 -39.17 0.31
C LEU A 207 -38.22 -40.12 1.51
N MET A 208 -38.45 -39.64 2.74
CA MET A 208 -38.57 -40.44 3.97
C MET A 208 -40.01 -40.48 4.46
#